data_AF-A0AAU9TCV6-F1
#
_entry.id   AF-A0AAU9TCV6-F1
#
_cell.length_a   1.000
_cell.length_b   1.000
_cell.length_c   1.000
_cell.angle_alpha   90.00
_cell.angle_beta   90.00
_cell.angle_gamma   90.00
#
_symmetry.space_group_name_H-M   'P 1'
#
loop_
_entity.id
_entity.type
_entity.pdbx_description
1 polymer ?
#
loop_
_entity_poly.entity_id
_entity_poly.type
_entity_poly.pdbx_seq_one_letter_code
_entity_poly.pdbx_strand_id
1 'polypeptide(L)'
;MITLRREFCPIVNNTDDLKNNVFPDLQINIGNREWLCERAILAPTNDTVGPINEQIISDVEWTWMLSSLLVDNVMDTEQVTSYPIGLLNSRIIRSTIPQV
;
A
#
# COMPACT_ATOMS: atom_id res chain seq x y z
N MET A 1 -7.78 -17.80 32.64
CA MET A 1 -8.81 -17.64 31.60
C MET A 1 -9.27 -16.18 31.64
N ILE A 2 -9.02 -15.41 30.58
CA ILE A 2 -9.46 -14.01 30.50
C ILE A 2 -10.91 -14.03 30.00
N THR A 3 -11.80 -13.32 30.68
CA THR A 3 -13.20 -13.19 30.29
C THR A 3 -13.41 -11.78 29.76
N LEU A 4 -13.52 -11.66 28.44
CA LEU A 4 -13.82 -10.39 27.78
C LEU A 4 -15.34 -10.22 27.73
N ARG A 5 -15.82 -9.00 28.00
CA ARG A 5 -17.24 -8.71 27.83
C ARG A 5 -17.54 -8.64 26.34
N ARG A 6 -18.69 -9.21 25.97
CA ARG A 6 -19.13 -9.33 24.57
C ARG A 6 -19.33 -7.96 23.91
N GLU A 7 -19.57 -6.91 24.71
CA GLU A 7 -19.62 -5.52 24.25
C GLU A 7 -18.28 -4.97 23.72
N PHE A 8 -17.14 -5.52 24.16
CA PHE A 8 -15.80 -5.08 23.75
C PHE A 8 -15.10 -6.08 22.81
N CYS A 9 -15.54 -7.34 22.79
CA CYS A 9 -14.95 -8.39 21.96
C CYS A 9 -16.07 -9.21 21.29
N PRO A 10 -16.60 -8.73 20.15
CA PRO A 10 -17.53 -9.50 19.37
C PRO A 10 -16.86 -10.78 18.87
N ILE A 11 -17.54 -11.91 19.07
CA ILE A 11 -17.07 -13.20 18.57
C ILE A 11 -17.51 -13.31 17.12
N VAL A 12 -16.55 -13.53 16.24
CA VAL A 12 -16.74 -13.69 14.79
C VAL A 12 -16.30 -15.09 14.39
N ASN A 13 -17.06 -15.70 13.49
CA ASN A 13 -16.82 -17.07 13.04
C ASN A 13 -16.01 -17.14 11.73
N ASN A 14 -15.81 -16.01 11.06
CA ASN A 14 -15.10 -15.90 9.79
C ASN A 14 -13.95 -14.88 9.90
N THR A 15 -12.81 -15.20 9.29
CA THR A 15 -11.63 -14.33 9.24
C THR A 15 -11.88 -13.07 8.43
N ASP A 16 -12.71 -13.12 7.38
CA ASP A 16 -13.08 -11.92 6.61
C ASP A 16 -13.90 -10.94 7.45
N ASP A 17 -14.88 -11.45 8.20
CA ASP A 17 -15.69 -10.63 9.11
C ASP A 17 -14.83 -10.06 10.24
N LEU A 18 -13.87 -10.84 10.75
CA LEU A 18 -12.89 -10.37 11.73
C LEU A 18 -12.05 -9.22 11.18
N LYS A 19 -11.50 -9.38 9.98
CA LYS A 19 -10.73 -8.35 9.29
C LYS A 19 -11.57 -7.09 9.07
N ASN A 20 -12.77 -7.21 8.53
CA ASN A 20 -13.60 -6.07 8.22
C ASN A 20 -14.10 -5.33 9.47
N ASN A 21 -14.31 -6.05 10.58
CA ASN A 21 -14.67 -5.44 11.86
C ASN A 21 -13.50 -4.72 12.52
N VAL A 22 -12.30 -5.30 12.50
CA VAL A 22 -11.12 -4.73 13.19
C VAL A 22 -10.42 -3.70 12.32
N PHE A 23 -10.27 -3.97 11.02
CA PHE A 23 -9.57 -3.16 10.04
C PHE A 23 -10.48 -2.77 8.85
N PRO A 24 -11.49 -1.92 9.08
CA PRO A 24 -12.31 -1.41 7.98
C PRO A 24 -11.47 -0.56 7.04
N ASP A 25 -11.68 -0.72 5.74
CA ASP A 25 -10.97 0.01 4.69
C ASP A 25 -9.45 -0.01 4.88
N LEU A 26 -8.89 -1.18 5.23
CA LEU A 26 -7.47 -1.37 5.53
C LEU A 26 -6.58 -0.74 4.44
N GLN A 27 -6.98 -0.81 3.17
CA GLN A 27 -6.22 -0.27 2.06
C GLN A 27 -6.05 1.26 2.08
N ILE A 28 -7.04 1.96 2.64
CA ILE A 28 -6.99 3.42 2.78
C ILE A 28 -6.15 3.79 4.01
N ASN A 29 -6.27 3.00 5.08
CA ASN A 29 -5.70 3.31 6.38
C ASN A 29 -4.32 2.67 6.64
N ILE A 30 -3.78 1.87 5.70
CA ILE A 30 -2.52 1.15 5.88
C ILE A 30 -1.32 2.07 6.13
N GLY A 31 -1.36 3.30 5.60
CA GLY A 31 -0.34 4.32 5.86
C GLY A 31 -0.47 5.02 7.22
N ASN A 32 -1.60 4.84 7.92
CA ASN A 32 -1.85 5.48 9.21
C ASN A 32 -1.43 4.58 10.37
N ARG A 33 -0.22 4.84 10.88
CA ARG A 33 0.35 4.08 12.00
C ARG A 33 -0.50 4.15 13.28
N GLU A 34 -1.03 5.32 13.64
CA GLU A 34 -1.82 5.47 14.87
C GLU A 34 -3.12 4.65 14.77
N TRP A 35 -3.79 4.72 13.62
CA TRP A 35 -5.00 3.94 13.35
C TRP A 35 -4.76 2.43 13.47
N LEU A 36 -3.62 1.95 12.94
CA LEU A 36 -3.22 0.55 13.05
C LEU A 36 -2.93 0.14 14.49
N CYS A 37 -2.25 0.98 15.26
CA CYS A 37 -1.85 0.66 16.64
C CYS A 37 -3.03 0.64 17.64
N GLU A 38 -4.14 1.33 17.35
CA GLU A 38 -5.35 1.31 18.17
C GLU A 38 -6.14 -0.01 18.07
N ARG A 39 -5.83 -0.86 17.09
CA ARG A 39 -6.61 -2.03 16.72
C ARG A 39 -5.82 -3.30 16.97
N ALA A 40 -6.47 -4.30 17.56
CA ALA A 40 -5.86 -5.59 17.87
C ALA A 40 -6.84 -6.74 17.64
N ILE A 41 -6.33 -7.81 17.02
CA ILE A 41 -7.04 -9.09 16.93
C ILE A 41 -6.55 -9.97 18.07
N LEU A 42 -7.49 -10.47 18.86
CA LEU A 42 -7.23 -11.44 19.92
C LEU A 42 -7.64 -12.82 19.43
N ALA A 43 -6.71 -13.77 19.47
CA ALA A 43 -6.97 -15.15 19.09
C ALA A 43 -6.83 -16.08 20.32
N PRO A 44 -7.58 -17.19 20.39
CA PRO A 44 -7.52 -18.11 21.52
C PRO A 44 -6.17 -18.84 21.64
N THR A 45 -5.52 -19.13 20.50
CA THR A 45 -4.24 -19.84 20.43
C THR A 45 -3.32 -19.22 19.39
N ASN A 46 -2.01 -19.33 19.58
CA ASN A 46 -1.02 -18.81 18.64
C ASN A 46 -1.09 -19.49 17.27
N ASP A 47 -1.49 -20.77 17.23
CA ASP A 47 -1.68 -21.51 15.98
C ASP A 47 -2.73 -20.86 15.06
N THR A 48 -3.71 -20.16 15.65
CA THR A 48 -4.71 -19.41 14.88
C THR A 48 -4.23 -18.01 14.48
N VAL A 49 -3.22 -17.45 15.15
CA VAL A 49 -2.69 -16.10 14.84
C VAL A 49 -1.91 -16.09 13.53
N GLY A 50 -1.11 -17.13 13.27
CA GLY A 50 -0.27 -17.22 12.08
C GLY A 50 -1.06 -17.06 10.78
N PRO A 51 -2.08 -17.91 10.53
CA PRO A 51 -2.90 -17.83 9.32
C PRO A 51 -3.64 -16.49 9.17
N ILE A 52 -4.13 -15.91 10.27
CA ILE A 52 -4.83 -14.61 10.25
C ILE A 52 -3.87 -13.51 9.83
N ASN A 53 -2.65 -13.50 10.37
CA ASN A 53 -1.65 -12.49 10.04
C ASN A 53 -1.17 -12.62 8.59
N GLU A 54 -0.94 -13.84 8.11
CA GLU A 54 -0.57 -14.10 6.71
C GLU A 54 -1.63 -13.59 5.74
N GLN A 55 -2.91 -13.84 6.03
CA GLN A 55 -4.01 -13.36 5.19
C GLN A 55 -4.07 -11.83 5.13
N ILE A 56 -3.94 -11.15 6.28
CA ILE A 56 -3.94 -9.68 6.35
C ILE A 56 -2.78 -9.09 5.54
N ILE A 57 -1.58 -9.64 5.68
CA ILE A 57 -0.39 -9.17 4.96
C ILE A 57 -0.54 -9.40 3.45
N SER A 58 -1.02 -10.58 3.04
CA SER A 58 -1.22 -10.90 1.62
C SER A 58 -2.15 -9.91 0.93
N ASP A 59 -3.24 -9.49 1.60
CA ASP A 59 -4.18 -8.52 1.04
C ASP A 59 -3.59 -7.10 0.94
N VAL A 60 -2.67 -6.75 1.84
CA VAL A 60 -1.94 -5.47 1.80
C VAL A 60 -0.92 -5.48 0.66
N GLU A 61 -0.12 -6.54 0.55
CA GLU A 61 0.89 -6.68 -0.51
C GLU A 61 0.25 -6.69 -1.90
N TRP A 62 -0.86 -7.43 -2.06
CA TRP A 62 -1.65 -7.44 -3.28
C TRP A 62 -2.12 -6.04 -3.68
N THR A 63 -2.58 -5.25 -2.72
CA THR A 63 -3.07 -3.90 -3.01
C THR A 63 -1.96 -2.91 -3.31
N TRP A 64 -0.83 -3.01 -2.61
CA TRP A 64 0.36 -2.22 -2.95
C TRP A 64 0.83 -2.52 -4.38
N MET A 65 0.86 -3.81 -4.75
CA MET A 65 1.21 -4.24 -6.10
C MET A 65 0.24 -3.71 -7.16
N LEU A 66 -1.08 -3.83 -6.93
CA LEU A 66 -2.10 -3.28 -7.83
C LEU A 66 -2.01 -1.76 -7.98
N SER A 67 -1.78 -1.04 -6.88
CA SER A 67 -1.65 0.42 -6.92
C SER A 67 -0.46 0.88 -7.76
N SER A 68 0.66 0.15 -7.69
CA SER A 68 1.86 0.43 -8.49
C SER A 68 1.63 0.17 -9.99
N LEU A 69 0.94 -0.93 -10.32
CA LEU A 69 0.58 -1.27 -11.70
C LEU A 69 -0.41 -0.28 -12.33
N LEU A 70 -1.36 0.26 -11.54
CA LEU A 70 -2.30 1.28 -12.01
C LEU A 70 -1.61 2.61 -12.29
N VAL A 71 -0.63 3.00 -11.47
CA VAL A 71 0.17 4.21 -11.69
C VAL A 71 1.00 4.09 -12.97
N ASP A 72 1.59 2.93 -13.24
CA ASP A 72 2.36 2.69 -14.47
C ASP A 72 1.49 2.59 -15.73
N ASN A 73 0.21 2.21 -15.60
CA ASN A 73 -0.75 2.14 -16.72
C ASN A 73 -1.36 3.51 -17.09
N VAL A 74 -1.00 4.60 -16.40
CA VAL A 74 -1.33 5.99 -16.80
C VAL A 74 -0.36 6.53 -17.87
N MET A 75 0.55 5.69 -18.39
CA MET A 75 1.23 5.99 -19.65
C MET A 75 0.32 5.66 -20.83
N ASP A 76 -0.57 6.62 -21.10
CA ASP A 76 -1.27 6.88 -22.35
C ASP A 76 -0.45 6.42 -23.57
N THR A 77 -0.70 5.20 -24.06
CA THR A 77 -0.01 4.58 -25.20
C THR A 77 -0.44 5.17 -26.54
N GLU A 78 -1.13 6.32 -26.55
CA GLU A 78 -1.60 6.99 -27.76
C GLU A 78 -1.04 8.44 -27.92
N GLN A 79 -0.23 8.96 -27.00
CA GLN A 79 0.52 10.21 -27.22
C GLN A 79 2.00 9.94 -27.55
N VAL A 80 2.18 9.36 -28.73
CA VAL A 80 3.28 9.77 -29.61
C VAL A 80 3.18 11.30 -29.75
N THR A 81 4.19 12.07 -29.31
CA THR A 81 4.72 13.21 -30.08
C THR A 81 5.91 13.86 -29.37
N SER A 82 7.06 13.75 -30.04
CA SER A 82 8.23 14.62 -29.99
C SER A 82 8.80 15.01 -28.61
N TYR A 83 9.85 14.31 -28.19
CA TYR A 83 10.87 14.92 -27.35
C TYR A 83 11.46 16.14 -28.10
N PRO A 84 11.39 17.37 -27.57
CA PRO A 84 12.03 18.50 -28.22
C PRO A 84 13.56 18.32 -28.11
N ILE A 85 14.21 18.21 -29.26
CA ILE A 85 15.67 18.10 -29.44
C ILE A 85 16.46 19.24 -28.76
N GLY A 86 15.79 20.28 -28.25
CA GLY A 86 16.39 21.43 -27.56
C GLY A 86 16.97 21.17 -26.17
N LEU A 87 16.67 20.05 -25.49
CA LEU A 87 17.18 19.80 -24.13
C LEU A 87 18.67 19.39 -24.10
N LEU A 88 19.20 18.79 -25.18
CA LEU A 88 20.58 18.32 -25.25
C LEU A 88 21.59 19.41 -25.71
N ASN A 89 21.12 20.52 -26.27
CA ASN A 89 22.00 21.54 -26.85
C ASN A 89 22.53 22.58 -25.84
N SER A 90 22.10 22.55 -24.57
CA SER A 90 22.53 23.54 -23.56
C SER A 90 23.92 23.30 -22.96
N ARG A 91 24.57 22.16 -23.28
CA ARG A 91 25.90 21.81 -22.74
C ARG A 91 27.05 21.76 -23.75
N ILE A 92 26.80 21.77 -25.06
CA ILE A 92 27.87 21.69 -26.06
C ILE A 92 28.43 23.08 -26.41
N ILE A 93 27.67 24.16 -26.20
CA ILE A 93 28.10 25.55 -26.49
C ILE A 93 28.73 26.22 -25.24
N ARG A 94 29.66 25.55 -24.54
CA ARG A 94 30.56 26.22 -23.57
C ARG A 94 32.02 25.75 -23.65
N SER A 95 32.37 24.87 -24.60
CA SER A 95 33.76 24.40 -24.76
C SER A 95 34.45 24.89 -26.03
N THR A 96 33.80 25.69 -26.87
CA THR A 96 34.48 26.29 -28.01
C THR A 96 34.27 27.78 -27.97
N ILE A 97 35.33 28.48 -27.54
CA ILE A 97 35.82 29.82 -27.95
C ILE A 97 36.44 30.50 -26.71
N PRO A 98 37.72 30.90 -26.82
CA PRO A 98 38.09 32.32 -26.78
C PRO A 98 38.69 32.69 -28.16
N GLN A 99 38.16 33.64 -28.94
CA GLN A 99 38.27 35.11 -28.78
C GLN A 99 39.71 35.54 -28.46
N VAL A 100 40.60 35.51 -29.46
CA VAL A 100 41.24 36.65 -30.16
C VAL A 100 42.30 36.09 -31.11
#